data_AF-A0A3N1D6Y4-F1
#
_entry.id   AF-A0A3N1D6Y4-F1
#
_cell.length_a   1.000
_cell.length_b   1.000
_cell.length_c   1.000
_cell.angle_alpha   90.00
_cell.angle_beta   90.00
_cell.angle_gamma   90.00
#
_symmetry.space_group_name_H-M   'P 1'
#
loop_
_entity.id
_entity.type
_entity.pdbx_description
1 polymer ?
#
loop_
_entity_poly.entity_id
_entity_poly.type
_entity_poly.pdbx_seq_one_letter_code
_entity_poly.pdbx_strand_id
1 'polypeptide(L)' 'MTDPWPSIDAEILQGHNIAAIAILREEFGYTIHEAVDALQERYDRLMETRPDDFSDAPPASGECVRS' A
#
# COMPACT_ATOMS: atom_id res chain seq x y z
N MET A 1 -4.16 16.43 -15.72
CA MET A 1 -3.32 16.03 -14.58
C MET A 1 -3.83 14.68 -14.14
N THR A 2 -2.95 13.68 -14.13
CA THR A 2 -3.28 12.31 -13.70
C THR A 2 -3.45 12.32 -12.19
N ASP A 3 -4.46 11.64 -11.68
CA ASP A 3 -4.63 11.43 -10.24
C ASP A 3 -3.41 10.66 -9.71
N PRO A 4 -2.66 11.15 -8.69
CA PRO A 4 -1.44 10.50 -8.22
C PRO A 4 -1.74 9.28 -7.31
N TRP A 5 -2.98 9.13 -6.83
CA TRP A 5 -3.37 8.08 -5.90
C TRP A 5 -3.18 6.64 -6.42
N PRO A 6 -3.42 6.29 -7.68
CA PRO A 6 -3.20 4.93 -8.17
C PRO A 6 -1.72 4.51 -8.08
N SER A 7 -0.80 5.45 -8.30
CA SER A 7 0.64 5.19 -8.13
C SER A 7 1.00 5.05 -6.65
N ILE A 8 0.46 5.91 -5.79
CA ILE A 8 0.67 5.83 -4.33
C ILE A 8 0.13 4.50 -3.78
N ASP A 9 -1.07 4.09 -4.19
CA ASP A 9 -1.70 2.83 -3.81
C ASP A 9 -0.83 1.63 -4.22
N ALA A 10 -0.28 1.65 -5.43
CA ALA A 10 0.62 0.60 -5.89
C ALA A 10 1.92 0.51 -5.05
N GLU A 11 2.51 1.64 -4.67
CA GLU A 11 3.68 1.65 -3.77
C GLU A 11 3.32 1.16 -2.35
N ILE A 12 2.13 1.51 -1.84
CA ILE A 12 1.63 1.04 -0.54
C ILE A 12 1.45 -0.48 -0.54
N LEU A 13 0.80 -1.02 -1.57
CA LEU A 13 0.54 -2.47 -1.70
C LEU A 13 1.84 -3.28 -1.82
N GLN A 14 2.87 -2.72 -2.48
CA GLN A 14 4.19 -3.33 -2.57
C GLN A 14 5.07 -3.15 -1.31
N GLY A 15 4.57 -2.45 -0.28
CA GLY A 15 5.32 -2.17 0.95
C GLY A 15 6.42 -1.10 0.80
N HIS A 16 6.44 -0.37 -0.32
CA HIS A 16 7.42 0.69 -0.61
C HIS A 16 7.05 2.02 0.05
N ASN A 17 6.89 2.00 1.38
CA ASN A 17 6.43 3.17 2.15
C ASN A 17 7.26 4.45 1.93
N ILE A 18 8.57 4.32 1.73
CA ILE A 18 9.45 5.48 1.48
C ILE A 18 9.15 6.13 0.12
N ALA A 19 8.88 5.33 -0.92
CA ALA A 19 8.53 5.82 -2.25
C ALA A 19 7.16 6.50 -2.24
N ALA A 20 6.17 5.89 -1.58
CA ALA A 20 4.85 6.48 -1.39
C ALA A 20 4.92 7.84 -0.66
N ILE A 21 5.74 7.95 0.40
CA ILE A 21 5.97 9.22 1.11
C ILE A 21 6.64 10.26 0.21
N ALA A 22 7.60 9.86 -0.64
CA ALA A 22 8.24 10.80 -1.57
C ALA A 22 7.21 11.40 -2.53
N ILE A 23 6.36 10.57 -3.14
CA ILE A 23 5.29 11.00 -4.05
C ILE A 23 4.30 11.92 -3.32
N LEU A 24 3.89 11.57 -2.10
CA LEU A 24 2.99 12.41 -1.28
C LEU A 24 3.58 13.80 -1.02
N ARG A 25 4.89 13.89 -0.78
CA ARG A 25 5.56 15.17 -0.54
C ARG A 25 5.71 15.99 -1.83
N GLU A 26 6.00 15.34 -2.95
CA GLU A 26 6.21 16.02 -4.24
C GLU A 26 4.89 16.54 -4.83
N GLU A 27 3.83 15.72 -4.80
CA GLU A 27 2.55 16.05 -5.44
C GLU A 27 1.66 16.95 -4.57
N PHE A 28 1.69 16.78 -3.24
CA PHE A 28 0.82 17.52 -2.32
C PHE A 28 1.55 18.58 -1.49
N GLY A 29 2.89 18.62 -1.54
CA GLY A 29 3.69 19.57 -0.77
C GLY A 29 3.71 19.29 0.74
N TYR A 30 3.37 18.07 1.15
CA TYR A 30 3.30 17.69 2.56
C TYR A 30 4.67 17.72 3.25
N THR A 31 4.64 18.01 4.55
CA THR A 31 5.75 17.72 5.46
C THR A 31 5.88 16.21 5.67
N ILE A 32 7.00 15.77 6.27
CA ILE A 32 7.21 14.34 6.53
C ILE A 32 6.11 13.77 7.43
N HIS A 33 5.67 14.51 8.45
CA HIS A 33 4.62 14.05 9.35
C HIS A 33 3.29 13.93 8.63
N GLU A 34 2.88 14.97 7.88
CA GLU A 34 1.64 14.93 7.09
C GLU A 34 1.64 13.82 6.04
N ALA A 35 2.79 13.56 5.39
CA ALA A 35 2.90 12.48 4.43
C ALA A 35 2.78 11.10 5.09
N VAL A 36 3.31 10.93 6.31
CA VAL A 36 3.15 9.69 7.09
C VAL A 36 1.70 9.51 7.53
N ASP A 37 1.04 10.56 8.01
CA ASP A 37 -0.37 10.51 8.40
C ASP A 37 -1.26 10.17 7.19
N ALA A 38 -1.01 10.80 6.04
CA ALA A 38 -1.74 10.53 4.80
C ALA A 38 -1.49 9.11 4.28
N LEU A 39 -0.25 8.61 4.40
CA LEU A 39 0.08 7.23 4.06
C LEU A 39 -0.70 6.24 4.92
N GLN A 40 -0.76 6.49 6.23
CA GLN A 40 -1.43 5.59 7.16
C GLN A 40 -2.94 5.58 6.94
N GLU A 41 -3.58 6.74 6.78
CA GLU A 41 -5.01 6.83 6.44
C GLU A 41 -5.32 6.05 5.15
N ARG A 42 -4.42 6.16 4.15
CA ARG A 42 -4.61 5.45 2.88
C ARG A 42 -4.42 3.94 3.02
N TYR A 43 -3.44 3.51 3.80
CA TYR A 43 -3.20 2.11 4.12
C TYR A 43 -4.41 1.48 4.81
N ASP A 44 -4.94 2.13 5.87
CA ASP A 44 -6.11 1.66 6.60
C ASP A 44 -7.32 1.50 5.66
N ARG A 45 -7.55 2.50 4.80
CA ARG A 45 -8.63 2.43 3.81
C ARG A 45 -8.48 1.29 2.81
N LEU A 46 -7.26 1.04 2.34
CA LEU A 46 -6.97 -0.06 1.43
C LEU A 46 -7.17 -1.41 2.14
N MET A 47 -6.76 -1.53 3.41
CA MET A 47 -7.01 -2.72 4.23
C MET A 47 -8.50 -2.99 4.45
N GLU A 48 -9.32 -1.95 4.64
CA GLU A 48 -10.77 -2.08 4.78
C GLU A 48 -11.46 -2.48 3.46
N THR A 49 -10.99 -1.94 2.34
CA THR A 49 -11.66 -2.12 1.03
C THR A 49 -11.17 -3.33 0.27
N ARG A 50 -9.89 -3.69 0.41
CA ARG A 50 -9.19 -4.74 -0.33
C ARG A 50 -8.11 -5.41 0.53
N PRO A 51 -8.51 -6.11 1.60
CA PRO A 51 -7.56 -6.81 2.46
C PRO A 51 -6.77 -7.91 1.72
N ASP A 52 -7.34 -8.46 0.63
CA ASP A 52 -6.73 -9.54 -0.17
C ASP A 52 -5.45 -9.08 -0.89
N ASP A 53 -5.39 -7.82 -1.33
CA ASP A 53 -4.22 -7.23 -2.01
C ASP A 53 -2.99 -7.07 -1.09
N PHE A 54 -3.17 -7.14 0.24
CA PHE A 54 -2.08 -7.11 1.22
C PHE A 54 -1.55 -8.50 1.58
N SER A 55 -2.22 -9.55 1.11
CA SER A 55 -1.89 -10.92 1.44
C SER A 55 -0.86 -11.48 0.45
N ASP A 56 0.40 -11.09 0.63
CA ASP A 56 1.57 -11.82 0.11
C ASP A 56 1.80 -13.14 0.89
N ALA A 57 0.73 -13.76 1.39
CA ALA A 57 0.79 -15.08 1.96
C ALA A 57 0.94 -16.07 0.79
N PRO A 58 2.07 -16.82 0.67
CA PRO A 58 2.14 -17.90 -0.29
C PRO A 58 0.94 -18.83 -0.05
N PRO A 59 0.32 -19.40 -1.10
CA PRO A 59 -0.80 -20.31 -0.91
C PRO A 59 -0.37 -21.36 0.10
N ALA A 60 -1.14 -21.50 1.18
CA ALA A 60 -0.84 -22.46 2.23
C ALA A 60 -0.53 -23.80 1.56
N SER A 61 0.75 -24.18 1.58
CA SER A 61 1.22 -25.39 0.93
C SER A 61 0.75 -26.52 1.81
N GLY A 62 -0.48 -26.96 1.58
CA GLY A 62 -1.23 -27.84 2.45
C GLY A 62 -2.05 -28.86 1.70
N GLU A 63 -1.65 -29.22 0.48
CA GLU A 63 -2.12 -30.47 -0.14
C GLU A 63 -1.07 -31.55 0.10
N CYS A 64 -1.13 -32.17 1.29
CA CYS A 64 -0.55 -33.49 1.46
C CYS A 64 -1.34 -34.48 0.59
N VAL A 65 -0.86 -34.74 -0.62
CA VAL A 65 -1.28 -35.90 -1.41
C VAL A 65 -0.98 -37.15 -0.59
N ARG A 66 -2.01 -37.78 -0.04
CA ARG A 66 -1.86 -39.06 0.66
C ARG A 66 -2.06 -40.16 -0.40
N SER A 67 -0.95 -40.77 -0.79
CA SER A 67 -0.89 -42.01 -1.59
C SER A 67 -1.56 -43.18 -0.90
#